data_AF-G7HXL9-F1
#
_entry.id   AF-G7HXL9-F1
#
_cell.length_a   1.000
_cell.length_b   1.000
_cell.length_c   1.000
_cell.angle_alpha   90.00
_cell.angle_beta   90.00
_cell.angle_gamma   90.00
#
_symmetry.space_group_name_H-M   'P 1'
#
loop_
_entity.id
_entity.type
_entity.pdbx_description
1 polymer ?
#
loop_
_entity_poly.entity_id
_entity_poly.type
_entity_poly.pdbx_seq_one_letter_code
_entity_poly.pdbx_strand_id
1 'polypeptide(L)'
;MWALAEPFTRTEYARRKPLAYAAAVTEGLRRSVDGDKGYSGLITKNPERTAWDSHWVTDKLYTLDELRFWLEETGFMPPESWKKTRRKSPIGLGRNCALFESARTWAYREIRHHFGDPDGLGRSIQATAQALNQELFSEPLPVAEVDHIARSIHRWIITKSRMWADGPAVYEATFTTIQAARGKKGGRRSAERRWGTTNAERIEGFIND
;
A
#
# COMPACT_ATOMS: atom_id res chain seq x y z
N MET A 1 25.73 2.07 12.25
CA MET A 1 24.42 2.68 11.91
C MET A 1 24.61 3.52 10.66
N TRP A 2 23.69 3.51 9.69
CA TRP A 2 23.70 4.47 8.58
C TRP A 2 22.72 5.60 8.91
N ALA A 3 23.24 6.67 9.49
CA ALA A 3 22.44 7.84 9.82
C ALA A 3 22.27 8.73 8.59
N LEU A 4 21.06 9.26 8.38
CA LEU A 4 20.77 10.13 7.24
C LEU A 4 21.02 11.59 7.59
N ALA A 5 21.62 12.33 6.66
CA ALA A 5 21.80 13.78 6.75
C ALA A 5 20.47 14.52 6.70
N GLU A 6 19.53 14.03 5.89
CA GLU A 6 18.19 14.61 5.75
C GLU A 6 17.12 13.59 6.18
N PRO A 7 16.25 13.94 7.15
CA PRO A 7 15.13 13.09 7.51
C PRO A 7 14.06 13.10 6.41
N PHE A 8 13.31 12.01 6.31
CA PHE A 8 12.13 11.93 5.43
C PHE A 8 10.89 11.54 6.23
N THR A 9 9.75 12.09 5.81
CA THR A 9 8.46 11.83 6.47
C THR A 9 8.02 10.40 6.22
N ARG A 10 7.58 9.70 7.29
CA ARG A 10 7.04 8.33 7.23
C ARG A 10 5.53 8.24 7.50
N THR A 11 4.87 9.39 7.67
CA THR A 11 3.42 9.49 7.92
C THR A 11 2.60 9.16 6.67
N GLU A 12 1.29 9.02 6.80
CA GLU A 12 0.36 8.79 5.69
C GLU A 12 0.36 9.93 4.65
N TYR A 13 0.71 11.15 5.05
CA TYR A 13 0.84 12.32 4.17
C TYR A 13 2.17 12.37 3.40
N ALA A 14 3.09 11.44 3.66
CA ALA A 14 4.38 11.42 3.00
C ALA A 14 4.23 11.14 1.50
N ARG A 15 5.10 11.76 0.71
CA ARG A 15 5.13 11.52 -0.74
C ARG A 15 5.54 10.06 -1.00
N ARG A 16 4.71 9.34 -1.76
CA ARG A 16 4.90 7.92 -2.10
C ARG A 16 6.23 7.63 -2.79
N LYS A 17 6.70 8.54 -3.67
CA LYS A 17 7.95 8.36 -4.43
C LYS A 17 9.19 8.35 -3.52
N PRO A 18 9.43 9.36 -2.66
CA PRO A 18 10.49 9.31 -1.65
C PRO A 18 10.45 8.08 -0.73
N LEU A 19 9.27 7.68 -0.24
CA LEU A 19 9.15 6.48 0.59
C LEU A 19 9.54 5.20 -0.15
N ALA A 20 9.12 5.07 -1.41
CA ALA A 20 9.51 3.94 -2.24
C ALA A 20 11.02 3.93 -2.53
N TYR A 21 11.63 5.11 -2.68
CA TYR A 21 13.07 5.27 -2.84
C TYR A 21 13.83 4.85 -1.58
N ALA A 22 13.45 5.39 -0.42
CA ALA A 22 14.04 5.03 0.87
C ALA A 22 13.87 3.53 1.18
N ALA A 23 12.73 2.93 0.82
CA ALA A 23 12.52 1.49 0.99
C ALA A 23 13.46 0.65 0.11
N ALA A 24 13.76 1.08 -1.11
CA ALA A 24 14.70 0.38 -2.00
C ALA A 24 16.13 0.47 -1.47
N VAL A 25 16.55 1.65 -1.01
CA VAL A 25 17.86 1.85 -0.36
C VAL A 25 17.97 1.03 0.92
N THR A 26 16.94 1.03 1.76
CA THR A 26 16.90 0.23 2.99
C THR A 26 17.02 -1.27 2.70
N GLU A 27 16.34 -1.76 1.66
CA GLU A 27 16.48 -3.15 1.22
C GLU A 27 17.89 -3.45 0.67
N GLY A 28 18.50 -2.50 -0.03
CA GLY A 28 19.90 -2.64 -0.49
C GLY A 28 20.87 -2.74 0.70
N LEU A 29 20.73 -1.86 1.70
CA LEU A 29 21.50 -1.94 2.94
C LEU A 29 21.28 -3.28 3.67
N ARG A 30 20.03 -3.75 3.75
CA ARG A 30 19.75 -5.07 4.33
C ARG A 30 20.53 -6.16 3.59
N ARG A 31 20.54 -6.14 2.25
CA ARG A 31 21.27 -7.13 1.43
C ARG A 31 22.78 -7.05 1.60
N SER A 32 23.35 -5.84 1.73
CA SER A 32 24.80 -5.66 1.83
C SER A 32 25.40 -6.24 3.10
N VAL A 33 24.59 -6.43 4.14
CA VAL A 33 25.02 -7.06 5.40
C VAL A 33 24.34 -8.40 5.69
N ASP A 34 23.69 -9.00 4.69
CA ASP A 34 22.85 -10.20 4.85
C ASP A 34 21.86 -10.11 6.03
N GLY A 35 21.28 -8.92 6.20
CA GLY A 35 20.37 -8.61 7.28
C GLY A 35 19.05 -9.38 7.18
N ASP A 36 18.45 -9.62 8.34
CA ASP A 36 17.19 -10.36 8.43
C ASP A 36 16.06 -9.71 7.61
N LYS A 37 15.41 -10.52 6.75
CA LYS A 37 14.26 -10.12 5.93
C LYS A 37 12.99 -9.89 6.77
N GLY A 38 12.88 -10.55 7.92
CA GLY A 38 11.77 -10.43 8.85
C GLY A 38 11.85 -9.21 9.76
N TYR A 39 12.99 -8.53 9.81
CA TYR A 39 13.19 -7.40 10.71
C TYR A 39 12.26 -6.22 10.38
N SER A 40 11.37 -5.89 11.32
CA SER A 40 10.36 -4.85 11.17
C SER A 40 10.80 -3.44 11.59
N GLY A 41 11.99 -3.30 12.15
CA GLY A 41 12.49 -2.02 12.68
C GLY A 41 11.96 -1.64 14.05
N LEU A 42 11.24 -2.52 14.75
CA LEU A 42 10.68 -2.25 16.09
C LEU A 42 11.65 -2.60 17.23
N ILE A 43 12.66 -3.42 16.96
CA ILE A 43 13.72 -3.74 17.93
C ILE A 43 14.94 -2.91 17.56
N THR A 44 14.93 -1.62 17.92
CA THR A 44 16.16 -0.82 17.91
C THR A 44 16.63 -0.63 19.33
N LYS A 45 17.81 -1.18 19.58
CA LYS A 45 18.58 -0.93 20.77
C LYS A 45 19.09 0.54 20.69
N ASN A 46 18.83 1.39 21.71
CA ASN A 46 19.57 2.65 21.98
C ASN A 46 21.11 2.47 22.19
N PRO A 47 21.95 2.70 21.17
CA PRO A 47 23.39 2.39 21.21
C PRO A 47 24.19 3.13 22.30
N GLU A 48 23.59 4.11 22.99
CA GLU A 48 24.20 4.83 24.12
C GLU A 48 24.03 4.11 25.48
N ARG A 49 23.28 3.00 25.53
CA ARG A 49 23.12 2.21 26.76
C ARG A 49 24.43 1.51 27.13
N THR A 50 24.99 1.85 28.29
CA THR A 50 26.22 1.25 28.87
C THR A 50 26.15 -0.26 29.07
N ALA A 51 24.95 -0.83 29.15
CA ALA A 51 24.75 -2.28 29.26
C ALA A 51 25.10 -3.04 27.98
N TRP A 52 25.38 -2.36 26.86
CA TRP A 52 25.61 -2.98 25.57
C TRP A 52 26.98 -2.61 25.02
N ASP A 53 27.64 -3.60 24.43
CA ASP A 53 28.89 -3.39 23.71
C ASP A 53 28.59 -2.81 22.33
N SER A 54 28.72 -1.49 22.20
CA SER A 54 28.36 -0.74 20.99
C SER A 54 29.62 -0.15 20.37
N HIS A 55 29.90 -0.51 19.11
CA HIS A 55 31.01 0.05 18.34
C HIS A 55 30.51 1.08 17.33
N TRP A 56 31.03 2.30 17.41
CA TRP A 56 30.79 3.36 16.44
C TRP A 56 31.81 3.25 15.29
N VAL A 57 31.32 2.86 14.12
CA VAL A 57 32.18 2.65 12.93
C VAL A 57 32.40 3.95 12.15
N THR A 58 31.47 4.90 12.22
CA THR A 58 31.55 6.19 11.52
C THR A 58 30.61 7.21 12.17
N ASP A 59 30.99 8.48 12.11
CA ASP A 59 30.22 9.67 12.48
C ASP A 59 29.55 10.35 11.27
N LYS A 60 29.76 9.83 10.06
CA LYS A 60 29.26 10.41 8.83
C LYS A 60 27.74 10.26 8.72
N LEU A 61 27.09 11.37 8.38
CA LEU A 61 25.72 11.38 7.90
C LEU A 61 25.70 11.22 6.38
N TYR A 62 24.81 10.35 5.89
CA TYR A 62 24.70 10.02 4.48
C TYR A 62 23.45 10.63 3.86
N THR A 63 23.53 11.05 2.59
CA THR A 63 22.31 11.28 1.83
C THR A 63 21.74 9.94 1.35
N LEU A 64 20.42 9.86 1.13
CA LEU A 64 19.81 8.67 0.54
C LEU A 64 20.40 8.35 -0.84
N ASP A 65 20.77 9.39 -1.59
CA ASP A 65 21.34 9.26 -2.93
C ASP A 65 22.77 8.70 -2.90
N GLU A 66 23.57 9.14 -1.94
CA GLU A 66 24.91 8.59 -1.72
C GLU A 66 24.84 7.08 -1.41
N LEU A 67 23.97 6.69 -0.48
CA LEU A 67 23.80 5.26 -0.15
C LEU A 67 23.35 4.46 -1.36
N ARG A 68 22.40 5.00 -2.14
CA ARG A 68 21.93 4.38 -3.38
C ARG A 68 23.06 4.20 -4.40
N PHE A 69 23.91 5.21 -4.58
CA PHE A 69 25.04 5.15 -5.49
C PHE A 69 25.96 3.97 -5.12
N TRP A 70 26.42 3.89 -3.88
CA TRP A 70 27.31 2.81 -3.45
C TRP A 70 26.66 1.43 -3.49
N LEU A 71 25.37 1.32 -3.18
CA LEU A 71 24.63 0.07 -3.26
C LEU A 71 24.44 -0.42 -4.69
N GLU A 72 24.39 0.49 -5.66
CA GLU A 72 24.36 0.13 -7.08
C GLU A 72 25.73 -0.34 -7.55
N GLU A 73 26.79 0.41 -7.23
CA GLU A 73 28.17 0.04 -7.56
C GLU A 73 28.57 -1.33 -6.97
N THR A 74 28.06 -1.64 -5.77
CA THR A 74 28.34 -2.92 -5.09
C THR A 74 27.34 -4.03 -5.44
N GLY A 75 26.35 -3.76 -6.30
CA GLY A 75 25.39 -4.76 -6.76
C GLY A 75 24.35 -5.21 -5.73
N PHE A 76 24.17 -4.48 -4.63
CA PHE A 76 23.21 -4.82 -3.57
C PHE A 76 21.83 -4.21 -3.77
N MET A 77 21.66 -3.27 -4.71
CA MET A 77 20.34 -2.73 -5.02
C MET A 77 19.33 -3.83 -5.42
N PRO A 78 18.07 -3.74 -4.94
CA PRO A 78 17.07 -4.73 -5.29
C PRO A 78 16.73 -4.70 -6.79
N PRO A 79 16.51 -5.87 -7.42
CA PRO A 79 16.13 -5.94 -8.83
C PRO A 79 14.73 -5.37 -9.07
N GLU A 80 14.40 -5.02 -10.31
CA GLU A 80 13.09 -4.45 -10.66
C GLU A 80 11.91 -5.35 -10.23
N SER A 81 12.09 -6.68 -10.26
CA SER A 81 11.11 -7.66 -9.80
C SER A 81 10.74 -7.50 -8.33
N TRP A 82 11.66 -7.02 -7.48
CA TRP A 82 11.41 -6.77 -6.06
C TRP A 82 10.29 -5.75 -5.85
N LYS A 83 10.15 -4.75 -6.74
CA LYS A 83 9.05 -3.77 -6.64
C LYS A 83 7.68 -4.44 -6.77
N LYS A 84 7.57 -5.51 -7.57
CA LYS A 84 6.33 -6.30 -7.70
C LYS A 84 6.09 -7.13 -6.42
N THR A 85 7.12 -7.80 -5.91
CA THR A 85 7.05 -8.59 -4.67
C THR A 85 6.66 -7.71 -3.48
N ARG A 86 7.29 -6.56 -3.30
CA ARG A 86 6.99 -5.60 -2.23
C ARG A 86 5.55 -5.08 -2.28
N ARG A 87 4.98 -4.93 -3.48
CA ARG A 87 3.57 -4.54 -3.62
C ARG A 87 2.61 -5.64 -3.18
N LYS A 88 2.99 -6.91 -3.37
CA LYS A 88 2.19 -8.08 -2.96
C LYS A 88 2.36 -8.42 -1.48
N SER A 89 3.55 -8.23 -0.95
CA SER A 89 3.91 -8.47 0.46
C SER A 89 4.71 -7.26 0.96
N PRO A 90 4.02 -6.24 1.49
CA PRO A 90 4.67 -5.02 1.98
C PRO A 90 5.40 -5.32 3.29
N ILE A 91 6.71 -5.04 3.33
CA ILE A 91 7.55 -5.17 4.52
C ILE A 91 8.12 -3.79 4.88
N GLY A 92 8.37 -3.56 6.18
CA GLY A 92 9.02 -2.35 6.68
C GLY A 92 8.25 -1.07 6.34
N LEU A 93 8.91 -0.16 5.62
CA LEU A 93 8.44 1.18 5.24
C LEU A 93 7.13 1.21 4.42
N GLY A 94 6.73 0.09 3.80
CA GLY A 94 5.54 0.03 2.95
C GLY A 94 4.23 -0.32 3.65
N ARG A 95 4.28 -0.79 4.91
CA ARG A 95 3.13 -1.39 5.60
C ARG A 95 2.00 -0.39 5.86
N ASN A 96 2.31 0.77 6.42
CA ASN A 96 1.32 1.82 6.70
C ASN A 96 0.53 2.23 5.44
N CYS A 97 1.25 2.55 4.35
CA CYS A 97 0.62 2.92 3.09
C CYS A 97 -0.21 1.79 2.48
N ALA A 98 0.24 0.54 2.59
CA ALA A 98 -0.50 -0.61 2.09
C ALA A 98 -1.81 -0.81 2.87
N LEU A 99 -1.75 -0.75 4.20
CA LEU A 99 -2.93 -0.86 5.04
C LEU A 99 -3.92 0.28 4.77
N PHE A 100 -3.44 1.53 4.70
CA PHE A 100 -4.26 2.70 4.37
C PHE A 100 -4.98 2.53 3.02
N GLU A 101 -4.27 2.10 1.98
CA GLU A 101 -4.83 1.92 0.64
C GLU A 101 -5.90 0.82 0.59
N SER A 102 -5.67 -0.29 1.28
CA SER A 102 -6.64 -1.39 1.40
C SER A 102 -7.86 -0.96 2.21
N ALA A 103 -7.66 -0.41 3.40
CA ALA A 103 -8.73 0.00 4.31
C ALA A 103 -9.61 1.10 3.71
N ARG A 104 -9.03 2.13 3.08
CA ARG A 104 -9.82 3.22 2.47
C ARG A 104 -10.69 2.71 1.31
N THR A 105 -10.17 1.77 0.52
CA THR A 105 -10.87 1.25 -0.66
C THR A 105 -12.07 0.41 -0.23
N TRP A 106 -11.91 -0.36 0.85
CA TRP A 106 -13.02 -1.03 1.51
C TRP A 106 -14.02 -0.01 2.10
N ALA A 107 -13.53 0.98 2.85
CA ALA A 107 -14.37 1.97 3.53
C ALA A 107 -15.28 2.75 2.56
N TYR A 108 -14.80 3.09 1.36
CA TYR A 108 -15.61 3.82 0.37
C TYR A 108 -16.84 3.03 -0.10
N ARG A 109 -16.77 1.70 -0.07
CA ARG A 109 -17.90 0.82 -0.38
C ARG A 109 -18.83 0.69 0.83
N GLU A 110 -18.25 0.74 2.03
CA GLU A 110 -18.97 0.59 3.29
C GLU A 110 -19.87 1.79 3.60
N ILE A 111 -19.50 3.01 3.15
CA ILE A 111 -20.26 4.25 3.38
C ILE A 111 -21.78 4.08 3.22
N ARG A 112 -22.23 3.35 2.20
CA ARG A 112 -23.66 3.15 1.89
C ARG A 112 -24.48 2.50 3.00
N HIS A 113 -23.83 1.80 3.92
CA HIS A 113 -24.45 1.12 5.04
C HIS A 113 -24.54 1.99 6.30
N HIS A 114 -23.92 3.17 6.31
CA HIS A 114 -23.75 4.00 7.51
C HIS A 114 -24.15 5.47 7.29
N PHE A 115 -24.91 5.78 6.24
CA PHE A 115 -25.44 7.14 6.07
C PHE A 115 -26.27 7.57 7.29
N GLY A 116 -25.90 8.69 7.91
CA GLY A 116 -26.52 9.16 9.16
C GLY A 116 -25.93 8.56 10.44
N ASP A 117 -25.01 7.60 10.35
CA ASP A 117 -24.29 7.00 11.48
C ASP A 117 -22.76 7.15 11.32
N PRO A 118 -22.20 8.35 11.56
CA PRO A 118 -20.77 8.57 11.45
C PRO A 118 -19.98 7.70 12.44
N ASP A 119 -20.50 7.45 13.64
CA ASP A 119 -19.80 6.67 14.65
C ASP A 119 -19.78 5.17 14.30
N GLY A 120 -20.88 4.65 13.76
CA GLY A 120 -20.96 3.29 13.20
C GLY A 120 -19.97 3.07 12.08
N LEU A 121 -19.86 4.03 11.15
CA LEU A 121 -18.84 3.99 10.11
C LEU A 121 -17.43 3.96 10.70
N GLY A 122 -17.16 4.80 11.69
CA GLY A 122 -15.86 4.85 12.37
C GLY A 122 -15.46 3.51 13.01
N ARG A 123 -16.39 2.88 13.74
CA ARG A 123 -16.20 1.55 14.33
C ARG A 123 -15.96 0.48 13.27
N SER A 124 -16.73 0.51 12.17
CA SER A 124 -16.60 -0.44 11.07
C SER A 124 -15.22 -0.34 10.40
N ILE A 125 -14.76 0.89 10.12
CA ILE A 125 -13.42 1.15 9.57
C ILE A 125 -12.33 0.67 10.52
N GLN A 126 -12.44 0.94 11.82
CA GLN A 126 -11.45 0.51 12.80
C GLN A 126 -11.35 -1.03 12.85
N ALA A 127 -12.49 -1.72 12.98
CA ALA A 127 -12.53 -3.18 13.03
C ALA A 127 -11.92 -3.81 11.77
N THR A 128 -12.28 -3.30 10.58
CA THR A 128 -11.73 -3.82 9.33
C THR A 128 -10.25 -3.48 9.16
N ALA A 129 -9.79 -2.30 9.58
CA ALA A 129 -8.37 -1.98 9.53
C ALA A 129 -7.54 -2.91 10.43
N GLN A 130 -8.06 -3.26 11.61
CA GLN A 130 -7.41 -4.25 12.49
C GLN A 130 -7.38 -5.65 11.86
N ALA A 131 -8.49 -6.09 11.25
CA ALA A 131 -8.54 -7.38 10.54
C ALA A 131 -7.54 -7.43 9.37
N LEU A 132 -7.52 -6.39 8.53
CA LEU A 132 -6.57 -6.26 7.42
C LEU A 132 -5.11 -6.23 7.89
N ASN A 133 -4.83 -5.62 9.03
CA ASN A 133 -3.48 -5.58 9.61
C ASN A 133 -2.97 -7.00 9.94
N GLN A 134 -3.86 -7.87 10.43
CA GLN A 134 -3.53 -9.27 10.72
C GLN A 134 -3.42 -10.13 9.45
N GLU A 135 -4.24 -9.85 8.43
CA GLU A 135 -4.23 -10.60 7.17
C GLU A 135 -3.03 -10.24 6.28
N LEU A 136 -2.68 -8.96 6.20
CA LEU A 136 -1.70 -8.46 5.24
C LEU A 136 -0.24 -8.60 5.69
N PHE A 137 0.01 -8.71 6.99
CA PHE A 137 1.37 -8.65 7.54
C PHE A 137 1.63 -9.82 8.48
N SER A 138 2.75 -10.51 8.26
CA SER A 138 3.26 -11.53 9.19
C SER A 138 3.64 -10.92 10.54
N GLU A 139 4.08 -9.66 10.55
CA GLU A 139 4.28 -8.86 11.75
C GLU A 139 3.38 -7.62 11.68
N PRO A 140 2.21 -7.67 12.34
CA PRO A 140 1.23 -6.60 12.32
C PRO A 140 1.78 -5.26 12.83
N LEU A 141 1.24 -4.15 12.30
CA LEU A 141 1.53 -2.82 12.85
C LEU A 141 0.98 -2.69 14.28
N PRO A 142 1.57 -1.82 15.12
CA PRO A 142 1.03 -1.52 16.45
C PRO A 142 -0.42 -1.04 16.38
N VAL A 143 -1.25 -1.47 17.33
CA VAL A 143 -2.69 -1.13 17.39
C VAL A 143 -2.93 0.37 17.27
N ALA A 144 -2.13 1.19 17.96
CA ALA A 144 -2.23 2.64 17.92
C ALA A 144 -1.96 3.22 16.51
N GLU A 145 -1.05 2.63 15.74
CA GLU A 145 -0.78 3.06 14.37
C GLU A 145 -1.96 2.72 13.44
N VAL A 146 -2.54 1.53 13.59
CA VAL A 146 -3.73 1.11 12.85
C VAL A 146 -4.93 2.01 13.17
N ASP A 147 -5.12 2.35 14.44
CA ASP A 147 -6.20 3.23 14.86
C ASP A 147 -6.04 4.65 14.28
N HIS A 148 -4.81 5.16 14.19
CA HIS A 148 -4.56 6.44 13.52
C HIS A 148 -4.93 6.39 12.03
N ILE A 149 -4.58 5.31 11.33
CA ILE A 149 -4.99 5.08 9.93
C ILE A 149 -6.52 5.09 9.81
N ALA A 150 -7.21 4.32 10.65
CA ALA A 150 -8.66 4.22 10.65
C ALA A 150 -9.32 5.57 10.91
N ARG A 151 -8.87 6.33 11.91
CA ARG A 151 -9.35 7.68 12.22
C ARG A 151 -9.09 8.66 11.09
N SER A 152 -7.94 8.58 10.42
CA SER A 152 -7.61 9.43 9.28
C SER A 152 -8.56 9.21 8.11
N ILE A 153 -8.85 7.94 7.77
CA ILE A 153 -9.82 7.56 6.73
C ILE A 153 -11.22 8.05 7.10
N HIS A 154 -11.68 7.73 8.31
CA HIS A 154 -13.00 8.11 8.80
C HIS A 154 -13.21 9.62 8.77
N ARG A 155 -12.27 10.38 9.35
CA ARG A 155 -12.30 11.84 9.39
C ARG A 155 -12.38 12.42 7.98
N TRP A 156 -11.58 11.91 7.04
CA TRP A 156 -11.63 12.40 5.66
C TRP A 156 -12.98 12.11 5.01
N ILE A 157 -13.55 10.92 5.21
CA ILE A 157 -14.86 10.56 4.67
C ILE A 157 -15.92 11.56 5.14
N ILE A 158 -16.04 11.76 6.46
CA ILE A 158 -17.13 12.56 7.02
C ILE A 158 -16.96 14.07 6.85
N THR A 159 -15.72 14.57 6.66
CA THR A 159 -15.44 16.01 6.58
C THR A 159 -15.10 16.53 5.18
N LYS A 160 -14.62 15.67 4.27
CA LYS A 160 -14.09 16.09 2.96
C LYS A 160 -14.68 15.34 1.77
N SER A 161 -15.23 14.15 1.97
CA SER A 161 -15.67 13.33 0.83
C SER A 161 -17.04 13.77 0.31
N ARG A 162 -17.15 13.88 -1.02
CA ARG A 162 -18.45 14.05 -1.69
C ARG A 162 -19.37 12.85 -1.50
N MET A 163 -18.81 11.63 -1.41
CA MET A 163 -19.58 10.41 -1.16
C MET A 163 -20.41 10.47 0.12
N TRP A 164 -19.89 11.14 1.16
CA TRP A 164 -20.62 11.38 2.40
C TRP A 164 -21.48 12.64 2.31
N ALA A 165 -20.91 13.75 1.83
CA ALA A 165 -21.57 15.06 1.82
C ALA A 165 -22.81 15.10 0.91
N ASP A 166 -22.79 14.40 -0.23
CA ASP A 166 -23.88 14.39 -1.21
C ASP A 166 -25.06 13.50 -0.74
N GLY A 167 -24.85 12.66 0.29
CA GLY A 167 -25.86 11.82 0.89
C GLY A 167 -26.29 10.59 0.08
N PRO A 168 -27.22 9.78 0.62
CA PRO A 168 -27.56 8.47 0.08
C PRO A 168 -28.19 8.52 -1.32
N ALA A 169 -29.06 9.50 -1.59
CA ALA A 169 -29.76 9.59 -2.88
C ALA A 169 -28.79 9.84 -4.05
N VAL A 170 -27.85 10.77 -3.89
CA VAL A 170 -26.84 11.09 -4.92
C VAL A 170 -25.83 9.95 -5.05
N TYR A 171 -25.46 9.33 -3.93
CA TYR A 171 -24.59 8.15 -3.94
C TYR A 171 -25.19 7.01 -4.77
N GLU A 172 -26.44 6.63 -4.52
CA GLU A 172 -27.11 5.52 -5.23
C GLU A 172 -27.27 5.80 -6.73
N ALA A 173 -27.63 7.03 -7.10
CA ALA A 173 -27.69 7.45 -8.50
C ALA A 173 -26.32 7.32 -9.17
N THR A 174 -25.27 7.84 -8.52
CA THR A 174 -23.89 7.78 -9.02
C THR A 174 -23.40 6.33 -9.14
N PHE A 175 -23.68 5.51 -8.12
CA PHE A 175 -23.33 4.09 -8.11
C PHE A 175 -24.01 3.36 -9.27
N THR A 176 -25.31 3.58 -9.47
CA THR A 176 -26.09 3.00 -10.58
C THR A 176 -25.51 3.40 -11.93
N THR A 177 -25.20 4.68 -12.13
CA THR A 177 -24.58 5.17 -13.37
C THR A 177 -23.22 4.51 -13.63
N ILE A 178 -22.37 4.41 -12.60
CA ILE A 178 -21.07 3.76 -12.70
C ILE A 178 -21.21 2.26 -13.04
N GLN A 179 -22.15 1.55 -12.39
CA GLN A 179 -22.38 0.13 -12.66
C GLN A 179 -22.94 -0.09 -14.07
N ALA A 180 -23.87 0.74 -14.54
CA ALA A 180 -24.39 0.66 -15.90
C ALA A 180 -23.30 0.86 -16.95
N ALA A 181 -22.43 1.86 -16.77
CA ALA A 181 -21.30 2.11 -17.66
C ALA A 181 -20.30 0.94 -17.67
N ARG A 182 -19.99 0.38 -16.49
CA ARG A 182 -19.12 -0.81 -16.35
C ARG A 182 -19.74 -2.04 -17.02
N GLY A 183 -21.03 -2.28 -16.81
CA GLY A 183 -21.79 -3.36 -17.42
C GLY A 183 -21.77 -3.27 -18.95
N LYS A 184 -22.02 -2.08 -19.52
CA LYS A 184 -21.94 -1.85 -20.97
C LYS A 184 -20.55 -2.17 -21.54
N LYS A 185 -19.48 -1.73 -20.84
CA LYS A 185 -18.09 -2.01 -21.26
C LYS A 185 -17.76 -3.50 -21.17
N GLY A 186 -18.18 -4.16 -20.09
CA GLY A 186 -17.99 -5.60 -19.91
C GLY A 186 -18.75 -6.42 -20.95
N GLY A 187 -20.00 -6.04 -21.24
CA GLY A 187 -20.83 -6.64 -22.28
C GLY A 187 -20.20 -6.57 -23.66
N ARG A 188 -19.67 -5.40 -24.07
CA ARG A 188 -18.95 -5.26 -25.36
C ARG A 188 -17.76 -6.21 -25.46
N ARG A 189 -16.89 -6.25 -24.44
CA ARG A 189 -15.74 -7.17 -24.42
C ARG A 189 -16.14 -8.63 -24.46
N SER A 190 -17.21 -8.99 -23.75
CA SER A 190 -17.74 -10.36 -23.78
C SER A 190 -18.30 -10.70 -25.16
N ALA A 191 -19.00 -9.77 -25.81
CA ALA A 191 -19.53 -9.95 -27.16
C ALA A 191 -18.41 -10.04 -28.20
N GLU A 192 -17.39 -9.19 -28.13
CA GLU A 192 -16.20 -9.23 -28.98
C GLU A 192 -15.47 -10.57 -28.86
N ARG A 193 -15.28 -11.07 -27.63
CA ARG A 193 -14.67 -12.40 -27.42
C ARG A 193 -15.53 -13.51 -28.03
N ARG A 194 -16.84 -13.49 -27.76
CA ARG A 194 -17.77 -14.52 -28.27
C ARG A 194 -17.80 -14.54 -29.79
N TRP A 195 -18.00 -13.38 -30.42
CA TRP A 195 -18.06 -13.27 -31.88
C TRP A 195 -16.70 -13.49 -32.55
N GLY A 196 -15.59 -13.07 -31.93
CA GLY A 196 -14.25 -13.32 -32.46
C GLY A 196 -13.90 -14.81 -32.52
N THR A 197 -14.27 -15.58 -31.49
CA THR A 197 -14.07 -17.03 -31.47
C THR A 197 -14.97 -17.74 -32.47
N THR A 198 -16.28 -17.41 -32.51
CA THR A 198 -17.22 -18.05 -33.44
C THR A 198 -16.92 -17.75 -34.91
N ASN A 199 -16.35 -16.58 -35.23
CA ASN A 199 -15.99 -16.24 -36.61
C ASN A 199 -14.71 -16.97 -37.05
N ALA A 200 -13.73 -17.16 -36.15
CA ALA A 200 -12.54 -17.96 -36.44
C ALA A 200 -12.91 -19.43 -36.71
N GLU A 201 -13.76 -20.02 -35.87
CA GLU A 201 -14.26 -21.40 -36.05
C GLU A 201 -15.07 -21.56 -37.35
N ARG A 202 -15.87 -20.55 -37.74
CA ARG A 202 -16.61 -20.55 -39.01
C ARG A 202 -15.71 -20.41 -40.24
N ILE A 203 -14.64 -19.62 -40.15
CA ILE A 203 -13.67 -19.45 -41.25
C ILE A 203 -12.84 -20.73 -41.42
N GLU A 204 -12.41 -21.36 -40.33
CA GLU A 204 -11.73 -22.67 -40.39
C GLU A 204 -12.65 -23.77 -40.95
N GLY A 205 -13.93 -23.79 -40.59
CA GLY A 205 -14.91 -24.71 -41.19
C GLY A 205 -15.06 -24.50 -42.70
N PHE A 206 -15.13 -23.25 -43.17
CA PHE A 206 -15.28 -22.93 -44.60
C PHE A 206 -14.00 -23.19 -45.42
N ILE A 207 -12.82 -23.12 -44.82
CA ILE A 207 -11.54 -23.38 -45.51
C ILE A 207 -11.28 -24.90 -45.65
N ASN A 208 -11.83 -25.71 -44.74
CA ASN A 208 -11.61 -27.15 -44.70
C ASN A 208 -12.70 -27.99 -45.38
N ASP A 209 -13.74 -27.35 -45.93
CA ASP A 209 -14.76 -27.92 -46.82
C ASP A 209 -14.46 -27.61 -48.29
#